data_AF-A0A2V8Y253-F1
#
_entry.id   AF-A0A2V8Y253-F1
#
_cell.length_a   1.000
_cell.length_b   1.000
_cell.length_c   1.000
_cell.angle_alpha   90.00
_cell.angle_beta   90.00
_cell.angle_gamma   90.00
#
_symmetry.space_group_name_H-M   'P 1'
#
loop_
_entity.id
_entity.type
_entity.pdbx_description
1 polymer ?
#
loop_
_entity_poly.entity_id
_entity_poly.type
_entity_poly.pdbx_seq_one_letter_code
_entity_poly.pdbx_strand_id
1 'polypeptide(L)'
;MKILPIFTEALRHFGYTEEEARFLYLVATHSGYFTCQQFLKFIQAKPGKRSMAFARKVTEKKHASSKEYLRNGRVYHLFSRNLYEAIGRDNVRFRRQHSTEYIRTRLIAFDFILRNHDYTYLESEEQKLRYFCDQLGIEKKILPAKRYSGAIKDNFTDRYFVDKFPMFYNPKASPPPCGDIQFHRSRL
;
A
#
# COMPACT_ATOMS: atom_id res chain seq x y z
N MET A 1 5.29 11.72 -0.83
CA MET A 1 4.89 10.74 -1.86
C MET A 1 4.25 11.52 -2.96
N LYS A 2 4.73 11.34 -4.19
CA LYS A 2 4.22 12.08 -5.35
C LYS A 2 3.03 11.33 -5.92
N ILE A 3 1.82 11.70 -5.48
CA ILE A 3 0.58 11.22 -6.10
C ILE A 3 0.36 12.06 -7.36
N LEU A 4 0.20 11.42 -8.52
CA LEU A 4 -0.08 12.16 -9.75
C LEU A 4 -1.45 12.85 -9.64
N PRO A 5 -1.56 14.15 -9.99
CA PRO A 5 -2.81 14.91 -9.88
C PRO A 5 -4.00 14.26 -10.58
N ILE A 6 -3.75 13.54 -11.67
CA ILE A 6 -4.79 12.84 -12.43
C ILE A 6 -5.55 11.80 -11.57
N PHE A 7 -4.86 11.12 -10.65
CA PHE A 7 -5.50 10.11 -9.79
C PHE A 7 -6.35 10.75 -8.71
N THR A 8 -5.88 11.84 -8.11
CA THR A 8 -6.68 12.59 -7.14
C THR A 8 -7.89 13.21 -7.83
N GLU A 9 -7.74 13.73 -9.03
CA GLU A 9 -8.84 14.32 -9.79
C GLU A 9 -9.89 13.26 -10.16
N ALA A 10 -9.46 12.10 -10.65
CA ALA A 10 -10.36 10.99 -10.95
C ALA A 10 -11.18 10.55 -9.72
N LEU A 11 -10.55 10.49 -8.53
CA LEU A 11 -11.27 10.19 -7.29
C LEU A 11 -12.21 11.31 -6.85
N ARG A 12 -11.86 12.58 -7.10
CA ARG A 12 -12.74 13.73 -6.81
C ARG A 12 -14.04 13.71 -7.62
N HIS A 13 -14.01 13.18 -8.85
CA HIS A 13 -15.23 12.99 -9.68
C HIS A 13 -16.26 12.07 -9.00
N PHE A 14 -15.83 11.21 -8.07
CA PHE A 14 -16.74 10.40 -7.26
C PHE A 14 -17.33 11.15 -6.05
N GLY A 15 -17.08 12.46 -5.90
CA GLY A 15 -17.61 13.30 -4.82
C GLY A 15 -16.73 13.32 -3.55
N TYR A 16 -15.45 13.02 -3.69
CA TYR A 16 -14.47 13.10 -2.61
C TYR A 16 -13.78 14.47 -2.60
N THR A 17 -13.42 14.97 -1.42
CA THR A 17 -12.52 16.13 -1.31
C THR A 17 -11.10 15.74 -1.72
N GLU A 18 -10.21 16.71 -1.92
CA GLU A 18 -8.82 16.42 -2.25
C GLU A 18 -8.14 15.55 -1.18
N GLU A 19 -8.33 15.87 0.10
CA GLU A 19 -7.80 15.08 1.22
C GLU A 19 -8.32 13.64 1.22
N GLU A 20 -9.63 13.46 1.00
CA GLU A 20 -10.26 12.15 0.92
C GLU A 20 -9.75 11.36 -0.29
N ALA A 21 -9.61 12.01 -1.44
CA ALA A 21 -9.06 11.41 -2.66
C ALA A 21 -7.61 10.95 -2.46
N ARG A 22 -6.76 11.79 -1.87
CA ARG A 22 -5.35 11.44 -1.56
C ARG A 22 -5.30 10.26 -0.59
N PHE A 23 -6.13 10.25 0.44
CA PHE A 23 -6.20 9.12 1.37
C PHE A 23 -6.67 7.83 0.69
N LEU A 24 -7.74 7.88 -0.10
CA LEU A 24 -8.27 6.73 -0.82
C LEU A 24 -7.27 6.16 -1.83
N TYR A 25 -6.50 7.03 -2.51
CA TYR A 25 -5.41 6.60 -3.38
C TYR A 25 -4.38 5.76 -2.60
N LEU A 26 -3.94 6.24 -1.42
CA LEU A 26 -3.00 5.52 -0.58
C LEU A 26 -3.56 4.18 -0.11
N VAL A 27 -4.84 4.16 0.31
CA VAL A 27 -5.52 2.93 0.72
C VAL A 27 -5.56 1.92 -0.43
N ALA A 28 -6.04 2.33 -1.60
CA ALA A 28 -6.15 1.45 -2.76
C ALA A 28 -4.79 0.93 -3.24
N THR A 29 -3.75 1.74 -3.10
CA THR A 29 -2.39 1.40 -3.51
C THR A 29 -1.67 0.49 -2.53
N HIS A 30 -1.91 0.63 -1.23
CA HIS A 30 -1.05 0.02 -0.22
C HIS A 30 -1.76 -0.83 0.82
N SER A 31 -3.08 -0.90 0.87
CA SER A 31 -3.72 -1.64 1.96
C SER A 31 -4.97 -2.39 1.51
N GLY A 32 -5.86 -1.70 0.79
CA GLY A 32 -7.27 -2.09 0.64
C GLY A 32 -8.09 -1.89 1.90
N TYR A 33 -7.46 -1.72 3.06
CA TYR A 33 -8.13 -1.58 4.34
C TYR A 33 -7.69 -0.30 5.06
N PHE A 34 -8.59 0.28 5.83
CA PHE A 34 -8.27 1.44 6.65
C PHE A 34 -9.18 1.55 7.88
N THR A 35 -8.81 2.46 8.79
CA THR A 35 -9.64 2.88 9.91
C THR A 35 -9.91 4.39 9.85
N CYS A 36 -10.97 4.86 10.50
CA CYS A 36 -11.24 6.29 10.64
C CYS A 36 -10.10 7.03 11.38
N GLN A 37 -9.42 6.35 12.31
CA GLN A 37 -8.27 6.93 13.02
C GLN A 37 -7.10 7.19 12.06
N GLN A 38 -6.84 6.28 11.12
CA GLN A 38 -5.83 6.48 10.08
C GLN A 38 -6.15 7.66 9.17
N PHE A 39 -7.42 7.80 8.78
CA PHE A 39 -7.87 8.97 8.02
C PHE A 39 -7.64 10.28 8.79
N LEU A 40 -8.04 10.34 10.07
CA LEU A 40 -7.85 11.51 10.92
C LEU A 40 -6.37 11.86 11.10
N LYS A 41 -5.51 10.85 11.32
CA LYS A 41 -4.05 11.04 11.40
C LYS A 41 -3.49 11.61 10.09
N PHE A 42 -3.96 11.11 8.95
CA PHE A 42 -3.53 11.59 7.64
C PHE A 42 -3.87 13.07 7.41
N ILE A 43 -5.10 13.49 7.74
CA ILE A 43 -5.52 14.89 7.58
C ILE A 43 -5.15 15.78 8.79
N GLN A 44 -4.42 15.25 9.76
CA GLN A 44 -4.03 15.93 11.00
C GLN A 44 -5.21 16.58 11.75
N ALA A 45 -6.38 15.93 11.74
CA ALA A 45 -7.61 16.45 12.35
C ALA A 45 -7.98 15.72 13.64
N LYS A 46 -8.72 16.43 14.51
CA LYS A 46 -9.31 15.84 15.71
C LYS A 46 -10.49 14.92 15.34
N PRO A 47 -10.75 13.85 16.12
CA PRO A 47 -11.93 13.01 15.94
C PRO A 47 -13.23 13.81 15.97
N GLY A 48 -14.22 13.41 15.17
CA GLY A 48 -15.54 14.04 15.18
C GLY A 48 -16.28 13.93 13.85
N LYS A 49 -16.97 15.02 13.48
CA LYS A 49 -17.87 15.06 12.31
C LYS A 49 -17.18 14.66 11.00
N ARG A 50 -15.90 15.02 10.80
CA ARG A 50 -15.16 14.71 9.56
C ARG A 50 -14.99 13.22 9.32
N SER A 51 -14.54 12.45 10.33
CA SER A 51 -14.36 11.01 10.18
C SER A 51 -15.69 10.28 10.00
N MET A 52 -16.75 10.72 10.69
CA MET A 52 -18.09 10.14 10.52
C MET A 52 -18.68 10.44 9.14
N ALA A 53 -18.53 11.68 8.65
CA ALA A 53 -18.98 12.07 7.31
C ALA A 53 -18.24 11.29 6.23
N PHE A 54 -16.92 11.12 6.37
CA PHE A 54 -16.12 10.32 5.45
C PHE A 54 -16.56 8.85 5.46
N ALA A 55 -16.66 8.24 6.65
CA ALA A 55 -17.10 6.85 6.81
C ALA A 55 -18.49 6.59 6.22
N ARG A 56 -19.43 7.51 6.47
CA ARG A 56 -20.77 7.45 5.90
C ARG A 56 -20.70 7.54 4.38
N LYS A 57 -19.97 8.53 3.84
CA LYS A 57 -19.81 8.77 2.40
C LYS A 57 -19.26 7.55 1.66
N VAL A 58 -18.17 6.94 2.14
CA VAL A 58 -17.58 5.75 1.47
C VAL A 58 -18.50 4.53 1.52
N THR A 59 -19.35 4.43 2.55
CA THR A 59 -20.27 3.30 2.74
C THR A 59 -21.55 3.47 1.92
N GLU A 60 -22.16 4.67 1.95
CA GLU A 60 -23.36 5.01 1.17
C GLU A 60 -23.11 4.92 -0.34
N LYS A 61 -21.92 5.34 -0.79
CA LYS A 61 -21.49 5.19 -2.19
C LYS A 61 -21.13 3.75 -2.56
N LYS A 62 -21.22 2.79 -1.63
CA LYS A 62 -20.81 1.38 -1.82
C LYS A 62 -19.37 1.24 -2.28
N HIS A 63 -18.51 2.16 -1.86
CA HIS A 63 -17.08 2.16 -2.19
C HIS A 63 -16.27 1.33 -1.20
N ALA A 64 -16.70 1.34 0.06
CA ALA A 64 -16.14 0.51 1.11
C ALA A 64 -17.24 -0.18 1.92
N SER A 65 -16.92 -1.33 2.52
CA SER A 65 -17.74 -1.99 3.54
C SER A 65 -17.08 -1.80 4.90
N SER A 66 -17.86 -1.82 5.98
CA SER A 66 -17.34 -1.76 7.33
C SER A 66 -17.53 -3.09 8.05
N LYS A 67 -16.52 -3.51 8.81
CA LYS A 67 -16.61 -4.64 9.74
C LYS A 67 -16.09 -4.23 11.10
N GLU A 68 -16.78 -4.66 12.14
CA GLU A 68 -16.37 -4.45 13.53
C GLU A 68 -15.45 -5.57 13.99
N TYR A 69 -14.43 -5.19 14.75
CA TYR A 69 -13.45 -6.06 15.38
C TYR A 69 -13.43 -5.79 16.89
N LEU A 70 -12.72 -6.64 17.63
CA LEU A 70 -12.56 -6.54 19.08
C LEU A 70 -12.20 -5.12 19.52
N ARG A 71 -12.70 -4.71 20.69
CA ARG A 71 -12.55 -3.34 21.26
C ARG A 71 -13.22 -2.24 20.44
N ASN A 72 -14.33 -2.55 19.77
CA ASN A 72 -15.12 -1.61 18.95
C ASN A 72 -14.31 -0.96 17.81
N GLY A 73 -13.24 -1.61 17.36
CA GLY A 73 -12.44 -1.15 16.24
C GLY A 73 -13.19 -1.39 14.93
N ARG A 74 -13.58 -0.32 14.23
CA ARG A 74 -14.21 -0.42 12.91
C ARG A 74 -13.17 -0.33 11.80
N VAL A 75 -13.09 -1.38 11.00
CA VAL A 75 -12.22 -1.46 9.81
C VAL A 75 -13.07 -1.35 8.56
N TYR A 76 -12.58 -0.59 7.61
CA TYR A 76 -13.21 -0.36 6.32
C TYR A 76 -12.42 -1.08 5.24
N HIS A 77 -13.11 -1.83 4.38
CA HIS A 77 -12.53 -2.51 3.22
C HIS A 77 -12.93 -1.77 1.95
N LEU A 78 -11.96 -1.19 1.25
CA LEU A 78 -12.14 -0.52 -0.03
C LEU A 78 -12.18 -1.56 -1.15
N PHE A 79 -13.38 -1.83 -1.68
CA PHE A 79 -13.61 -2.90 -2.64
C PHE A 79 -14.15 -2.43 -4.00
N SER A 80 -14.61 -1.19 -4.13
CA SER A 80 -15.25 -0.71 -5.37
C SER A 80 -14.29 -0.73 -6.55
N ARG A 81 -14.62 -1.53 -7.56
CA ARG A 81 -13.86 -1.67 -8.80
C ARG A 81 -13.64 -0.33 -9.50
N ASN A 82 -14.66 0.53 -9.54
CA ASN A 82 -14.60 1.82 -10.21
C ASN A 82 -13.51 2.73 -9.63
N LEU A 83 -13.29 2.70 -8.31
CA LEU A 83 -12.22 3.49 -7.69
C LEU A 83 -10.84 2.96 -8.05
N TYR A 84 -10.67 1.64 -8.11
CA TYR A 84 -9.40 1.03 -8.52
C TYR A 84 -9.13 1.26 -10.01
N GLU A 85 -10.13 1.17 -10.87
CA GLU A 85 -10.01 1.47 -12.31
C GLU A 85 -9.62 2.93 -12.54
N ALA A 86 -10.26 3.87 -11.84
CA ALA A 86 -9.97 5.29 -11.93
C ALA A 86 -8.51 5.68 -11.61
N ILE A 87 -7.80 4.84 -10.86
CA ILE A 87 -6.39 5.06 -10.51
C ILE A 87 -5.43 4.08 -11.18
N GLY A 88 -5.90 3.29 -12.17
CA GLY A 88 -5.09 2.30 -12.88
C GLY A 88 -4.62 1.13 -12.00
N ARG A 89 -5.44 0.72 -11.01
CA ARG A 89 -5.16 -0.35 -10.02
C ARG A 89 -6.21 -1.46 -9.98
N ASP A 90 -6.99 -1.61 -11.05
CA ASP A 90 -8.03 -2.63 -11.24
C ASP A 90 -7.57 -4.08 -10.92
N ASN A 91 -6.32 -4.38 -11.24
CA ASN A 91 -5.69 -5.69 -11.09
C ASN A 91 -5.18 -5.99 -9.67
N VAL A 92 -5.32 -5.05 -8.74
CA VAL A 92 -4.82 -5.21 -7.38
C VAL A 92 -5.76 -6.07 -6.53
N ARG A 93 -5.23 -7.16 -5.97
CA ARG A 93 -5.99 -8.11 -5.11
C ARG A 93 -6.49 -7.52 -3.78
N PHE A 94 -6.13 -6.29 -3.44
CA PHE A 94 -6.56 -5.62 -2.21
C PHE A 94 -8.08 -5.41 -2.14
N ARG A 95 -8.78 -5.43 -3.28
CA ARG A 95 -10.26 -5.39 -3.35
C ARG A 95 -10.98 -6.66 -2.90
N ARG A 96 -10.28 -7.81 -2.80
CA ARG A 96 -10.89 -9.08 -2.37
C ARG A 96 -10.98 -9.16 -0.86
N GLN A 97 -11.85 -10.02 -0.33
CA GLN A 97 -11.88 -10.31 1.11
C GLN A 97 -10.65 -11.11 1.51
N HIS A 98 -10.09 -10.80 2.68
CA HIS A 98 -8.88 -11.41 3.21
C HIS A 98 -9.07 -11.86 4.67
N SER A 99 -8.17 -12.71 5.16
CA SER A 99 -8.18 -13.14 6.55
C SER A 99 -7.88 -11.99 7.51
N THR A 100 -8.25 -12.16 8.79
CA THR A 100 -8.02 -11.14 9.82
C THR A 100 -6.54 -10.82 10.00
N GLU A 101 -5.67 -11.83 9.89
CA GLU A 101 -4.21 -11.69 9.99
C GLU A 101 -3.68 -10.83 8.85
N TYR A 102 -4.15 -11.06 7.62
CA TYR A 102 -3.78 -10.26 6.46
C TYR A 102 -4.21 -8.81 6.64
N ILE A 103 -5.47 -8.59 7.08
CA ILE A 103 -6.02 -7.25 7.32
C ILE A 103 -5.17 -6.52 8.37
N ARG A 104 -4.83 -7.17 9.49
CA ARG A 104 -3.97 -6.61 10.53
C ARG A 104 -2.62 -6.18 9.98
N THR A 105 -1.96 -7.06 9.21
CA THR A 105 -0.67 -6.77 8.59
C THR A 105 -0.75 -5.59 7.63
N ARG A 106 -1.82 -5.49 6.80
CA ARG A 106 -2.01 -4.34 5.90
C ARG A 106 -2.24 -3.04 6.67
N LEU A 107 -3.01 -3.07 7.76
CA LEU A 107 -3.24 -1.88 8.59
C LEU A 107 -1.94 -1.37 9.23
N ILE A 108 -1.08 -2.27 9.75
CA ILE A 108 0.23 -1.91 10.32
C ILE A 108 1.16 -1.34 9.24
N ALA A 109 1.23 -2.01 8.08
CA ALA A 109 2.02 -1.52 6.95
C ALA A 109 1.52 -0.14 6.46
N PHE A 110 0.21 0.08 6.50
CA PHE A 110 -0.38 1.35 6.12
C PHE A 110 -0.04 2.47 7.11
N ASP A 111 -0.06 2.19 8.42
CA ASP A 111 0.39 3.13 9.44
C ASP A 111 1.84 3.59 9.21
N PHE A 112 2.72 2.66 8.79
CA PHE A 112 4.10 3.00 8.42
C PHE A 112 4.15 4.00 7.27
N ILE A 113 3.34 3.80 6.23
CA ILE A 113 3.30 4.67 5.05
C ILE A 113 2.76 6.05 5.40
N LEU A 114 1.71 6.13 6.21
CA LEU A 114 1.14 7.40 6.65
C LEU A 114 2.16 8.24 7.45
N ARG A 115 2.98 7.59 8.29
CA ARG A 115 4.05 8.25 9.07
C ARG A 115 5.25 8.66 8.22
N ASN A 116 5.53 7.95 7.14
CA ASN A 116 6.72 8.14 6.31
C ASN A 116 6.34 8.58 4.89
N HIS A 117 5.33 9.43 4.77
CA HIS A 117 4.77 9.78 3.48
C HIS A 117 5.77 10.50 2.58
N ASP A 118 6.87 11.08 3.09
CA ASP A 118 7.88 11.80 2.30
C ASP A 118 8.76 10.91 1.42
N TYR A 119 8.77 9.60 1.63
CA TYR A 119 9.56 8.69 0.80
C TYR A 119 8.95 8.43 -0.58
N THR A 120 9.81 7.93 -1.49
CA THR A 120 9.39 7.47 -2.82
C THR A 120 9.17 5.98 -2.76
N TYR A 121 7.91 5.57 -2.82
CA TYR A 121 7.51 4.16 -2.72
C TYR A 121 7.53 3.48 -4.09
N LEU A 122 7.93 2.21 -4.10
CA LEU A 122 7.84 1.30 -5.23
C LEU A 122 6.48 0.57 -5.12
N GLU A 123 5.48 1.13 -5.79
CA GLU A 123 4.07 0.75 -5.64
C GLU A 123 3.70 -0.50 -6.45
N SER A 124 4.29 -0.67 -7.64
CA SER A 124 4.03 -1.81 -8.52
C SER A 124 5.17 -2.84 -8.51
N GLU A 125 4.85 -4.08 -8.90
CA GLU A 125 5.86 -5.13 -9.14
C GLU A 125 6.88 -4.68 -10.19
N GLU A 126 6.41 -4.03 -11.25
CA GLU A 126 7.26 -3.48 -12.32
C GLU A 126 8.22 -2.41 -11.82
N GLN A 127 7.75 -1.47 -10.99
CA GLN A 127 8.62 -0.45 -10.39
C GLN A 127 9.70 -1.09 -9.51
N LYS A 128 9.35 -2.14 -8.76
CA LYS A 128 10.31 -2.88 -7.93
C LYS A 128 11.35 -3.59 -8.78
N LEU A 129 10.93 -4.29 -9.82
CA LEU A 129 11.84 -4.95 -10.75
C LEU A 129 12.76 -3.96 -11.45
N ARG A 130 12.23 -2.84 -11.96
CA ARG A 130 13.02 -1.77 -12.58
C ARG A 130 14.05 -1.18 -11.62
N TYR A 131 13.68 -0.97 -10.35
CA TYR A 131 14.60 -0.48 -9.34
C TYR A 131 15.73 -1.48 -9.06
N PHE A 132 15.40 -2.74 -8.76
CA PHE A 132 16.42 -3.72 -8.39
C PHE A 132 17.26 -4.22 -9.57
N CYS A 133 16.65 -4.52 -10.71
CA CYS A 133 17.36 -5.02 -11.88
C CYS A 133 18.08 -3.89 -12.62
N ASP A 134 17.37 -2.83 -12.98
CA ASP A 134 17.90 -1.83 -13.93
C ASP A 134 18.77 -0.80 -13.23
N GLN A 135 18.43 -0.40 -11.99
CA GLN A 135 19.18 0.64 -11.26
C GLN A 135 20.25 0.06 -10.33
N LEU A 136 20.00 -1.08 -9.68
CA LEU A 136 20.96 -1.72 -8.77
C LEU A 136 21.75 -2.87 -9.41
N GLY A 137 21.42 -3.29 -10.64
CA GLY A 137 22.12 -4.37 -11.33
C GLY A 137 21.93 -5.75 -10.69
N ILE A 138 20.91 -5.93 -9.84
CA ILE A 138 20.65 -7.18 -9.15
C ILE A 138 20.04 -8.18 -10.14
N GLU A 139 20.61 -9.38 -10.23
CA GLU A 139 20.08 -10.41 -11.10
C GLU A 139 18.64 -10.80 -10.71
N LYS A 140 17.75 -10.84 -11.70
CA LYS A 140 16.33 -11.17 -11.48
C LYS A 140 16.12 -12.53 -10.78
N LYS A 141 17.04 -13.49 -10.96
CA LYS A 141 16.99 -14.84 -10.39
C LYS A 141 17.13 -14.88 -8.87
N ILE A 142 17.77 -13.87 -8.26
CA ILE A 142 17.99 -13.80 -6.80
C ILE A 142 16.91 -12.99 -6.08
N LEU A 143 15.97 -12.38 -6.81
CA LEU A 143 14.87 -11.64 -6.22
C LEU A 143 13.83 -12.58 -5.60
N PRO A 144 13.18 -12.17 -4.49
CA PRO A 144 12.14 -12.97 -3.85
C PRO A 144 10.94 -13.15 -4.79
N ALA A 145 10.75 -14.39 -5.23
CA ALA A 145 9.70 -14.78 -6.16
C ALA A 145 8.91 -15.98 -5.65
N LYS A 146 7.64 -16.05 -6.05
CA LYS A 146 6.80 -17.24 -5.86
C LYS A 146 6.26 -17.68 -7.21
N ARG A 147 6.44 -18.97 -7.51
CA ARG A 147 5.93 -19.60 -8.72
C ARG A 147 4.49 -20.05 -8.50
N TYR A 148 3.62 -19.69 -9.42
CA TYR A 148 2.22 -20.10 -9.44
C TYR A 148 1.96 -20.99 -10.66
N SER A 149 1.27 -22.11 -10.45
CA SER A 149 0.73 -22.93 -11.52
C SER A 149 -0.51 -22.26 -12.12
N GLY A 150 -0.55 -22.18 -13.45
CA GLY A 150 -1.72 -21.74 -14.20
C GLY A 150 -2.78 -22.83 -14.29
N ALA A 151 -3.95 -22.46 -14.84
CA ALA A 151 -5.04 -23.40 -15.12
C ALA A 151 -4.69 -24.38 -16.26
N ILE A 152 -3.70 -24.03 -17.09
CA ILE A 152 -3.17 -24.87 -18.16
C ILE A 152 -1.94 -25.60 -17.61
N LYS A 153 -1.88 -26.91 -17.83
CA LYS A 153 -0.75 -27.77 -17.48
C LYS A 153 0.54 -27.17 -18.06
N ASP A 154 1.60 -27.09 -17.25
CA ASP A 154 2.92 -26.53 -17.59
C ASP A 154 3.01 -25.01 -17.84
N ASN A 155 1.93 -24.25 -17.59
CA ASN A 155 2.04 -22.79 -17.58
C ASN A 155 2.38 -22.29 -16.16
N PHE A 156 3.57 -21.72 -15.98
CA PHE A 156 4.02 -21.17 -14.70
C PHE A 156 4.16 -19.64 -14.79
N THR A 157 3.68 -18.94 -13.77
CA THR A 157 3.90 -17.50 -13.64
C THR A 157 4.70 -17.21 -12.37
N ASP A 158 5.87 -16.62 -12.54
CA ASP A 158 6.65 -16.09 -11.42
C ASP A 158 6.16 -14.69 -11.07
N ARG A 159 5.79 -14.51 -9.80
CA ARG A 159 5.43 -13.20 -9.23
C ARG A 159 6.48 -12.79 -8.21
N TYR A 160 6.90 -11.55 -8.28
CA TYR A 160 7.97 -11.01 -7.45
C TYR A 160 7.37 -10.17 -6.32
N PHE A 161 7.98 -10.22 -5.13
CA PHE A 161 7.54 -9.43 -3.97
C PHE A 161 6.05 -9.64 -3.61
N VAL A 162 5.62 -10.90 -3.60
CA VAL A 162 4.21 -11.32 -3.44
C VAL A 162 3.54 -10.82 -2.16
N ASP A 163 4.32 -10.59 -1.09
CA ASP A 163 3.80 -10.09 0.18
C ASP A 163 3.34 -8.64 0.09
N LYS A 164 3.77 -7.92 -0.96
CA LYS A 164 3.42 -6.52 -1.25
C LYS A 164 3.67 -5.60 -0.06
N PHE A 165 4.72 -5.87 0.72
CA PHE A 165 5.18 -4.94 1.74
C PHE A 165 5.66 -3.64 1.07
N PRO A 166 5.48 -2.49 1.74
CA PRO A 166 5.95 -1.22 1.25
C PRO A 166 7.47 -1.25 1.13
N MET A 167 7.98 -0.94 -0.05
CA MET A 167 9.39 -0.69 -0.29
C MET A 167 9.52 0.73 -0.80
N PHE A 168 10.54 1.43 -0.32
CA PHE A 168 10.81 2.80 -0.68
C PHE A 168 12.31 3.00 -0.78
N TYR A 169 12.70 4.02 -1.54
CA TYR A 169 14.07 4.49 -1.55
C TYR A 169 14.07 5.98 -1.22
N ASN A 170 15.16 6.41 -0.59
CA ASN A 170 15.41 7.81 -0.33
C ASN A 170 16.46 8.30 -1.34
N PRO A 171 16.08 9.06 -2.38
CA PRO A 171 17.05 9.57 -3.34
C PRO A 171 18.04 10.58 -2.72
N LYS A 172 17.77 11.08 -1.52
CA LYS A 172 18.66 11.98 -0.76
C LYS A 172 19.57 11.23 0.21
N ALA A 173 19.39 9.92 0.39
CA ALA A 173 20.30 9.14 1.21
C ALA A 173 21.55 8.84 0.39
N SER A 174 22.69 9.38 0.81
CA SER A 174 23.99 8.87 0.38
C SER A 174 24.03 7.38 0.73
N PRO A 175 24.56 6.50 -0.15
CA PRO A 175 24.80 5.12 0.25
C PRO A 175 25.62 5.13 1.55
N PRO A 176 25.27 4.30 2.55
CA PRO A 176 26.13 4.19 3.72
C PRO A 176 27.54 3.84 3.22
N PRO A 177 28.60 4.49 3.72
CA PRO A 177 29.96 4.06 3.40
C PRO A 177 30.01 2.57 3.73
N CYS A 178 30.42 1.77 2.74
CA CYS A 178 30.60 0.34 2.91
C CYS A 178 31.70 0.15 3.96
N GLY A 179 31.32 0.14 5.23
CA GLY A 179 32.24 -0.07 6.34
C GLY A 179 32.54 -1.55 6.40
N ASP A 180 33.79 -1.90 6.07
CA ASP A 180 34.34 -3.22 6.30
C ASP A 180 34.01 -3.68 7.71
N ILE A 181 33.22 -4.76 7.83
CA ILE A 181 33.00 -5.42 9.11
C ILE A 181 34.30 -6.16 9.45
N GLN A 182 35.23 -5.47 10.10
CA GLN A 182 36.39 -6.11 10.70
C GLN A 182 35.93 -6.89 11.93
N PHE A 183 35.87 -8.21 11.80
CA PHE A 183 35.73 -9.11 12.94
C PHE A 183 36.99 -9.04 13.80
N HIS A 184 36.91 -8.36 14.94
CA HIS A 184 37.95 -8.43 15.96
C HIS A 184 37.82 -9.78 16.67
N ARG A 185 38.70 -10.73 16.34
CA ARG A 185 38.89 -11.97 17.11
C ARG A 185 39.62 -11.62 18.42
N SER A 186 38.88 -11.46 19.50
CA SER A 186 39.47 -11.51 20.84
C SER A 186 39.84 -12.95 21.17
N ARG A 187 41.14 -13.22 21.31
CA ARG A 187 41.65 -14.43 21.97
C ARG A 187 41.46 -14.29 23.47
N LEU A 188 40.88 -15.32 24.09
CA LEU A 188 41.28 -15.82 25.41
C LEU A 188 41.32 -17.35 25.30
#